data_AF-A0A973CRD9-F1
#
_entry.id   AF-A0A973CRD9-F1
#
_cell.length_a   1.000
_cell.length_b   1.000
_cell.length_c   1.000
_cell.angle_alpha   90.00
_cell.angle_beta   90.00
_cell.angle_gamma   90.00
#
_symmetry.space_group_name_H-M   'P 1'
#
loop_
_entity.id
_entity.type
_entity.pdbx_description
1 polymer ?
#
loop_
_entity_poly.entity_id
_entity_poly.type
_entity_poly.pdbx_seq_one_letter_code
_entity_poly.pdbx_strand_id
1 'polypeptide(L)'
;MSPRTARWLIFLAAFATLPLPYFLPEGEVAPAMRLVFLTGIMSSVYVAEGSGPLATIWGMAIAQSLLWTALLYLAASLIARVLGAFASGPRSILALSLVVALFALSLSEIYQTPLSSTRPRSNLLHLFE
;
A
#
# COMPACT_ATOMS: atom_id res chain seq x y z
N MET A 1 -5.58 21.67 10.65
CA MET A 1 -5.73 20.65 9.58
C MET A 1 -7.18 20.18 9.46
N SER A 2 -7.72 20.06 8.24
CA SER A 2 -9.09 19.56 8.03
C SER A 2 -9.16 18.02 8.19
N PRO A 3 -10.31 17.43 8.57
CA PRO A 3 -10.48 15.97 8.63
C PRO A 3 -10.24 15.29 7.27
N ARG A 4 -10.61 15.97 6.17
CA ARG A 4 -10.36 15.49 4.80
C ARG A 4 -8.87 15.39 4.50
N THR A 5 -8.09 16.40 4.91
CA THR A 5 -6.62 16.41 4.76
C THR A 5 -5.98 15.31 5.59
N ALA A 6 -6.39 15.16 6.87
CA ALA A 6 -5.88 14.13 7.77
C ALA A 6 -6.05 12.73 7.17
N ARG A 7 -7.26 12.45 6.67
CA ARG A 7 -7.58 11.17 6.03
C ARG A 7 -6.69 10.89 4.83
N TRP A 8 -6.57 11.85 3.90
CA TRP A 8 -5.77 11.65 2.70
C TRP A 8 -4.28 11.47 3.03
N LEU A 9 -3.75 12.21 3.99
CA LEU A 9 -2.37 12.02 4.46
C LEU A 9 -2.14 10.62 5.03
N ILE A 10 -3.03 10.16 5.93
CA ILE A 10 -2.93 8.83 6.54
C ILE A 10 -3.10 7.73 5.49
N PHE A 11 -4.05 7.90 4.58
CA PHE A 11 -4.28 6.95 3.49
C PHE A 11 -3.05 6.83 2.59
N LEU A 12 -2.51 7.94 2.09
CA LEU A 12 -1.35 7.93 1.20
C LEU A 12 -0.11 7.36 1.90
N ALA A 13 0.11 7.72 3.17
CA ALA A 13 1.20 7.15 3.95
C ALA A 13 1.06 5.63 4.08
N ALA A 14 -0.10 5.15 4.54
CA ALA A 14 -0.34 3.72 4.70
C ALA A 14 -0.29 2.96 3.36
N PHE A 15 -0.81 3.54 2.28
CA PHE A 15 -0.75 2.97 0.93
C PHE A 15 0.69 2.80 0.43
N ALA A 16 1.57 3.75 0.76
CA ALA A 16 2.97 3.73 0.37
C ALA A 16 3.87 2.90 1.30
N THR A 17 3.48 2.67 2.56
CA THR A 17 4.42 2.16 3.58
C THR A 17 3.93 0.95 4.37
N LEU A 18 2.62 0.71 4.48
CA LEU A 18 2.11 -0.33 5.37
C LEU A 18 2.35 -1.72 4.74
N PRO A 19 3.06 -2.64 5.41
CA PRO A 19 3.28 -3.98 4.89
C PRO A 19 1.95 -4.75 4.87
N LEU A 20 1.52 -5.17 3.68
CA LEU A 20 0.29 -5.93 3.48
C LEU A 20 0.59 -7.26 2.79
N PRO A 21 -0.04 -8.37 3.22
CA PRO A 21 0.10 -9.64 2.54
C PRO A 21 -0.74 -9.63 1.25
N TYR A 22 -0.15 -10.06 0.15
CA TYR A 22 -0.87 -10.37 -1.09
C TYR A 22 -0.20 -11.52 -1.83
N PHE A 23 -0.94 -12.12 -2.74
CA PHE A 23 -0.49 -13.30 -3.49
C PHE A 23 -0.43 -12.97 -4.98
N LEU A 24 0.78 -13.06 -5.54
CA LEU A 24 1.06 -12.96 -6.97
C LEU A 24 2.09 -14.04 -7.32
N PRO A 25 1.67 -15.12 -7.99
CA PRO A 25 2.23 -16.48 -7.97
C PRO A 25 2.89 -17.02 -6.68
N GLU A 26 3.58 -16.19 -5.92
CA GLU A 26 4.17 -16.40 -4.61
C GLU A 26 3.52 -15.43 -3.59
N GLY A 27 3.73 -15.71 -2.30
CA GLY A 27 3.27 -14.84 -1.21
C GLY A 27 4.22 -13.66 -1.01
N GLU A 28 3.69 -12.46 -0.99
CA GLU A 28 4.45 -11.22 -0.84
C GLU A 28 3.92 -10.40 0.34
N VAL A 29 4.82 -9.69 1.05
CA VAL A 29 4.46 -8.76 2.12
C VAL A 29 5.07 -7.40 1.80
N ALA A 30 4.28 -6.51 1.22
CA ALA A 30 4.74 -5.21 0.74
C ALA A 30 3.60 -4.18 0.74
N PRO A 31 3.89 -2.88 0.51
CA PRO A 31 2.85 -1.85 0.46
C PRO A 31 1.89 -2.03 -0.71
N ALA A 32 0.64 -1.58 -0.53
CA ALA A 32 -0.38 -1.61 -1.58
C ALA A 32 0.07 -0.88 -2.87
N MET A 33 0.92 0.14 -2.74
CA MET A 33 1.53 0.81 -3.89
C MET A 33 2.28 -0.15 -4.82
N ARG A 34 3.04 -1.12 -4.28
CA ARG A 34 3.76 -2.11 -5.09
C ARG A 34 2.80 -3.06 -5.79
N LEU A 35 1.77 -3.53 -5.10
CA LEU A 35 0.72 -4.35 -5.70
C LEU A 35 0.01 -3.63 -6.86
N VAL A 36 -0.33 -2.36 -6.69
CA VAL A 36 -0.97 -1.55 -7.75
C VAL A 36 -0.02 -1.33 -8.92
N PHE A 37 1.26 -1.09 -8.67
CA PHE A 37 2.29 -1.00 -9.70
C PHE A 37 2.42 -2.29 -10.51
N LEU A 38 2.56 -3.44 -9.85
CA LEU A 38 2.65 -4.75 -10.49
C LEU A 38 1.37 -5.08 -11.28
N THR A 39 0.20 -4.74 -10.73
CA THR A 39 -1.09 -4.91 -11.41
C THR A 39 -1.17 -4.07 -12.68
N GLY A 40 -0.61 -2.84 -12.66
CA GLY A 40 -0.50 -1.98 -13.83
C GLY A 40 0.36 -2.62 -14.94
N ILE A 41 1.56 -3.10 -14.58
CA ILE A 41 2.45 -3.81 -15.52
C ILE A 41 1.75 -5.04 -16.10
N MET A 42 1.17 -5.88 -15.24
CA MET A 42 0.45 -7.08 -15.67
C MET A 42 -0.72 -6.76 -16.59
N SER A 43 -1.43 -5.64 -16.37
CA SER A 43 -2.53 -5.21 -17.24
C SER A 43 -2.03 -4.85 -18.63
N SER A 44 -0.88 -4.17 -18.74
CA SER A 44 -0.26 -3.87 -20.04
C SER A 44 0.15 -5.14 -20.79
N VAL A 45 0.75 -6.12 -20.09
CA VAL A 45 1.13 -7.41 -20.67
C VAL A 45 -0.10 -8.19 -21.13
N TYR A 46 -1.13 -8.27 -20.29
CA TYR A 46 -2.39 -8.98 -20.61
C TYR A 46 -3.07 -8.42 -21.87
N VAL A 47 -3.08 -7.10 -22.03
CA VAL A 47 -3.63 -6.45 -23.23
C VAL A 47 -2.81 -6.76 -24.49
N ALA A 48 -1.50 -6.91 -24.37
CA ALA A 48 -0.61 -7.16 -25.50
C ALA A 48 -0.57 -8.63 -25.94
N GLU A 49 -0.51 -9.57 -25.00
CA GLU A 49 -0.28 -11.00 -25.30
C GLU A 49 -1.56 -11.82 -25.40
N GLY A 50 -2.70 -11.29 -24.92
CA GLY A 50 -3.98 -12.01 -24.95
C GLY A 50 -4.09 -13.11 -23.89
N SER A 51 -5.21 -13.85 -23.94
CA SER A 51 -5.68 -14.67 -22.82
C SER A 51 -5.05 -16.07 -22.73
N GLY A 52 -4.84 -16.51 -21.47
CA GLY A 52 -4.29 -17.80 -21.04
C GLY A 52 -4.33 -17.91 -19.50
N PRO A 53 -3.48 -18.72 -18.84
CA PRO A 53 -3.36 -18.77 -17.37
C PRO A 53 -3.15 -17.42 -16.68
N LEU A 54 -2.61 -16.43 -17.43
CA LEU A 54 -2.46 -15.04 -17.05
C LEU A 54 -3.77 -14.34 -16.63
N ALA A 55 -4.92 -14.72 -17.20
CA ALA A 55 -6.20 -14.08 -16.89
C ALA A 55 -6.59 -14.24 -15.41
N THR A 56 -6.33 -15.42 -14.84
CA THR A 56 -6.60 -15.68 -13.42
C THR A 56 -5.69 -14.85 -12.52
N ILE A 57 -4.39 -14.83 -12.80
CA ILE A 57 -3.41 -14.08 -12.00
C ILE A 57 -3.71 -12.58 -12.08
N TRP A 58 -4.01 -12.07 -13.28
CA TRP A 58 -4.39 -10.68 -13.51
C TRP A 58 -5.67 -10.31 -12.75
N GLY A 59 -6.70 -11.14 -12.81
CA GLY A 59 -7.95 -10.93 -12.07
C GLY A 59 -7.72 -10.88 -10.56
N MET A 60 -6.88 -11.76 -10.02
CA MET A 60 -6.50 -11.75 -8.60
C MET A 60 -5.69 -10.51 -8.22
N ALA A 61 -4.79 -10.04 -9.09
CA ALA A 61 -4.00 -8.83 -8.88
C ALA A 61 -4.90 -7.58 -8.78
N ILE A 62 -5.87 -7.46 -9.69
CA ILE A 62 -6.88 -6.38 -9.65
C ILE A 62 -7.73 -6.46 -8.40
N ALA A 63 -8.27 -7.65 -8.09
CA ALA A 63 -9.14 -7.83 -6.92
C ALA A 63 -8.43 -7.44 -5.62
N GLN A 64 -7.19 -7.89 -5.44
CA GLN A 64 -6.38 -7.56 -4.26
C GLN A 64 -6.00 -6.07 -4.22
N SER A 65 -5.66 -5.46 -5.37
CA SER A 65 -5.38 -4.03 -5.48
C SER A 65 -6.56 -3.19 -5.02
N LEU A 66 -7.75 -3.49 -5.54
CA LEU A 66 -8.99 -2.79 -5.17
C LEU A 66 -9.35 -3.01 -3.71
N LEU A 67 -9.26 -4.27 -3.24
CA LEU A 67 -9.56 -4.63 -1.86
C LEU A 67 -8.67 -3.88 -0.87
N TRP A 68 -7.35 -3.97 -1.04
CA TRP A 68 -6.43 -3.31 -0.12
C TRP A 68 -6.52 -1.80 -0.17
N THR A 69 -6.68 -1.22 -1.37
CA THR A 69 -6.89 0.24 -1.52
C THR A 69 -8.16 0.68 -0.78
N ALA A 70 -9.26 -0.06 -0.92
CA ALA A 70 -10.52 0.24 -0.25
C ALA A 70 -10.38 0.11 1.28
N LEU A 71 -9.78 -0.98 1.77
CA LEU A 71 -9.58 -1.22 3.20
C LEU A 71 -8.71 -0.13 3.84
N LEU A 72 -7.61 0.25 3.20
CA LEU A 72 -6.74 1.33 3.67
C LEU A 72 -7.47 2.67 3.71
N TYR A 73 -8.28 2.97 2.69
CA TYR A 73 -9.06 4.20 2.64
C TYR A 73 -10.13 4.25 3.72
N LEU A 74 -10.81 3.12 3.98
CA LEU A 74 -11.78 3.00 5.06
C LEU A 74 -11.09 3.13 6.43
N ALA A 75 -9.96 2.47 6.65
CA ALA A 75 -9.17 2.59 7.87
C ALA A 75 -8.73 4.05 8.10
N ALA A 76 -8.17 4.71 7.09
CA ALA A 76 -7.80 6.12 7.18
C ALA A 76 -9.01 7.03 7.45
N SER A 77 -10.19 6.70 6.89
CA SER A 77 -11.44 7.42 7.16
C SER A 77 -11.88 7.29 8.61
N LEU A 78 -11.79 6.08 9.18
CA LEU A 78 -12.10 5.83 10.58
C LEU A 78 -11.12 6.56 11.50
N ILE A 79 -9.81 6.46 11.24
CA ILE A 79 -8.79 7.18 12.02
C ILE A 79 -9.02 8.69 11.96
N ALA A 80 -9.28 9.24 10.78
CA ALA A 80 -9.57 10.68 10.63
C ALA A 80 -10.84 11.13 11.35
N ARG A 81 -11.87 10.27 11.43
CA ARG A 81 -13.08 10.53 12.23
C ARG A 81 -12.77 10.57 13.73
N VAL A 82 -12.00 9.61 14.23
CA VAL A 82 -11.55 9.58 15.64
C VAL A 82 -10.71 10.81 15.96
N LEU A 83 -9.75 11.15 15.10
CA LEU A 83 -8.94 12.37 15.22
C LEU A 83 -9.77 13.66 15.12
N GLY A 84 -10.94 13.60 14.48
CA GLY A 84 -11.92 14.68 14.39
C GLY A 84 -12.50 15.12 15.74
N ALA A 85 -12.50 14.23 16.74
CA ALA A 85 -12.97 14.55 18.10
C ALA A 85 -12.01 15.49 18.86
N PHE A 86 -10.76 15.60 18.43
CA PHE A 86 -9.75 16.43 19.10
C PHE A 86 -9.69 17.85 18.53
N ALA A 87 -9.20 18.79 19.33
CA ALA A 87 -8.86 20.14 18.86
C ALA A 87 -7.84 20.11 17.71
N SER A 88 -7.80 21.18 16.91
CA SER A 88 -7.02 21.24 15.66
C SER A 88 -5.51 21.04 15.84
N GLY A 89 -4.94 21.47 16.97
CA GLY A 89 -3.53 21.30 17.31
C GLY A 89 -3.14 19.83 17.52
N PRO A 90 -3.62 19.17 18.59
CA PRO A 90 -3.33 17.76 18.86
C PRO A 90 -3.65 16.83 17.69
N ARG A 91 -4.75 17.08 16.96
CA ARG A 91 -5.12 16.35 15.75
C ARG A 91 -4.01 16.34 14.70
N SER A 92 -3.38 17.49 14.47
CA SER A 92 -2.33 17.64 13.45
C SER A 92 -1.05 16.93 13.88
N ILE A 93 -0.70 17.05 15.16
CA ILE A 93 0.46 16.35 15.75
C ILE A 93 0.26 14.84 15.64
N LEU A 94 -0.88 14.30 16.08
CA LEU A 94 -1.14 12.86 16.04
C LEU A 94 -1.11 12.28 14.62
N ALA A 95 -1.74 12.95 13.67
CA ALA A 95 -1.72 12.51 12.27
C ALA A 95 -0.31 12.54 11.68
N LEU A 96 0.46 13.61 11.93
CA LEU A 96 1.83 13.73 11.44
C LEU A 96 2.74 12.69 12.10
N SER A 97 2.63 12.48 13.41
CA SER A 97 3.40 11.47 14.14
C SER A 97 3.13 10.07 13.60
N LEU A 98 1.88 9.74 13.28
CA LEU A 98 1.54 8.46 12.66
C LEU A 98 2.19 8.31 11.28
N VAL A 99 2.12 9.34 10.44
CA VAL A 99 2.75 9.34 9.11
C VAL A 99 4.26 9.16 9.24
N VAL A 100 4.91 9.93 10.10
CA VAL A 100 6.36 9.86 10.34
C VAL A 100 6.75 8.49 10.85
N ALA A 101 5.99 7.90 11.78
CA ALA A 101 6.27 6.56 12.30
C ALA A 101 6.19 5.49 11.20
N LEU A 102 5.16 5.53 10.35
CA LEU A 102 5.00 4.62 9.23
C LEU A 102 6.17 4.73 8.24
N PHE A 103 6.57 5.96 7.88
CA PHE A 103 7.73 6.19 7.03
C PHE A 103 9.03 5.71 7.67
N ALA A 104 9.26 6.02 8.95
CA ALA A 104 10.47 5.57 9.65
C ALA A 104 10.57 4.03 9.69
N LEU A 105 9.45 3.35 9.96
CA LEU A 105 9.39 1.88 9.95
C LEU A 105 9.64 1.32 8.54
N SER A 106 9.11 1.94 7.49
CA SER A 106 9.31 1.49 6.10
C SER A 106 10.76 1.53 5.60
N LEU A 107 11.64 2.26 6.31
CA LEU A 107 13.07 2.28 5.98
C LEU A 107 13.81 1.04 6.52
N SER A 108 13.19 0.28 7.43
CA SER A 108 13.70 -1.03 7.86
C SER A 108 13.28 -2.14 6.88
N GLU A 109 13.98 -3.28 6.91
CA GLU A 109 13.75 -4.42 6.01
C GLU A 109 12.49 -5.24 6.39
N ILE A 110 11.34 -4.56 6.42
CA ILE A 110 10.06 -5.15 6.83
C ILE A 110 9.31 -5.81 5.69
N TYR A 111 9.67 -5.53 4.43
CA TYR A 111 9.01 -6.10 3.27
C TYR A 111 9.64 -7.44 2.88
N GLN A 112 8.79 -8.37 2.47
CA GLN A 112 9.17 -9.64 1.88
C GLN A 112 8.76 -9.58 0.42
N THR A 113 9.74 -9.51 -0.48
CA THR A 113 9.55 -9.30 -1.91
C THR A 113 10.27 -10.40 -2.68
N PRO A 114 9.71 -11.63 -2.73
CA PRO A 114 10.42 -12.78 -3.29
C PRO A 114 10.58 -12.67 -4.82
N LEU A 115 9.75 -11.85 -5.48
CA LEU A 115 9.89 -11.51 -6.89
C LEU A 115 11.02 -10.49 -7.18
N SER A 116 11.75 -10.04 -6.16
CA SER A 116 12.91 -9.15 -6.35
C SER A 116 14.10 -9.93 -6.89
N SER A 117 14.83 -9.31 -7.82
CA SER A 117 16.00 -9.92 -8.45
C SER A 117 17.25 -9.91 -7.57
N THR A 118 17.26 -9.10 -6.51
CA THR A 118 18.47 -8.82 -5.72
C THR A 118 18.40 -9.35 -4.30
N ARG A 119 17.25 -9.25 -3.61
CA ARG A 119 17.10 -9.59 -2.18
C ARG A 119 15.68 -10.08 -1.83
N PRO A 120 15.54 -11.12 -0.99
CA PRO A 120 14.22 -11.62 -0.55
C PRO A 120 13.50 -10.68 0.43
N ARG A 121 14.24 -9.76 1.09
CA ARG A 121 13.70 -8.73 1.98
C ARG A 121 14.12 -7.36 1.50
N SER A 122 13.22 -6.39 1.60
CA SER A 122 13.44 -5.02 1.13
C SER A 122 12.87 -3.99 2.10
N ASN A 123 13.27 -2.75 1.88
CA ASN A 123 12.71 -1.56 2.50
C ASN A 123 12.11 -0.67 1.40
N LEU A 124 11.57 0.50 1.79
CA LEU A 124 10.90 1.40 0.83
C LEU A 124 11.79 1.83 -0.34
N LEU A 125 13.11 1.92 -0.14
CA LEU A 125 14.06 2.39 -1.16
C LEU A 125 14.34 1.34 -2.23
N HIS A 126 14.36 0.06 -1.85
CA HIS A 126 14.66 -1.06 -2.75
C HIS A 126 13.37 -1.81 -3.13
N LEU A 127 12.20 -1.19 -2.89
CA LEU A 127 10.90 -1.84 -3.02
C LEU A 127 10.58 -2.27 -4.46
N PHE A 128 11.19 -1.67 -5.48
CA PHE A 128 10.87 -1.93 -6.89
C PHE A 128 12.00 -2.61 -7.66
N GLU A 129 13.00 -3.15 -6.96
CA GLU A 129 14.14 -3.90 -7.50
C GLU A 129 13.86 -5.40 -7.67
#